data_AF-A0A3N5KLK2-F1
#
_entry.id   AF-A0A3N5KLK2-F1
#
_cell.length_a   1.000
_cell.length_b   1.000
_cell.length_c   1.000
_cell.angle_alpha   90.00
_cell.angle_beta   90.00
_cell.angle_gamma   90.00
#
_symmetry.space_group_name_H-M   'P 1'
#
loop_
_entity.id
_entity.type
_entity.pdbx_description
1 polymer ?
#
loop_
_entity_poly.entity_id
_entity_poly.type
_entity_poly.pdbx_seq_one_letter_code
_entity_poly.pdbx_strand_id
1 'polypeptide(L)'
;MSFVSGRLLVAAPTLADPNFARTVVLMLAHGEEGALGLVLNRPSEIDVEVVLTDEWHEVAAAPPTLFFGGPVATESVIGLARVHGLGDGIGFSAST
;
A
#
# COMPACT_ATOMS: atom_id res chain seq x y z
N MET A 1 -7.25 -21.81 9.64
CA MET A 1 -7.35 -20.51 8.94
C MET A 1 -6.41 -19.53 9.61
N SER A 2 -5.27 -19.21 8.99
CA SER A 2 -4.37 -18.18 9.53
C SER A 2 -4.81 -16.80 9.02
N PHE A 3 -5.37 -16.02 9.94
CA PHE A 3 -5.89 -14.67 9.69
C PHE A 3 -4.76 -13.65 9.82
N VAL A 4 -3.86 -13.60 8.85
CA VAL A 4 -2.78 -12.59 8.82
C VAL A 4 -3.20 -11.29 8.14
N SER A 5 -4.39 -11.20 7.54
CA SER A 5 -4.96 -9.91 7.09
C SER A 5 -4.98 -8.87 8.21
N GLY A 6 -4.60 -7.63 7.88
CA GLY A 6 -4.44 -6.53 8.83
C GLY A 6 -3.16 -6.60 9.67
N ARG A 7 -2.30 -7.62 9.49
CA ARG A 7 -0.99 -7.71 10.15
C ARG A 7 0.10 -7.10 9.28
N LEU A 8 1.15 -6.63 9.96
CA LEU A 8 2.40 -6.25 9.33
C LEU A 8 3.37 -7.43 9.36
N LEU A 9 3.96 -7.74 8.22
CA LEU A 9 5.08 -8.66 8.09
C LEU A 9 6.36 -7.84 8.03
N VAL A 10 7.27 -8.06 8.96
CA VAL A 10 8.56 -7.37 9.00
C VAL A 10 9.62 -8.32 8.47
N ALA A 11 10.35 -7.88 7.45
CA ALA A 11 11.41 -8.67 6.86
C ALA A 11 12.51 -8.99 7.89
N ALA A 12 12.89 -10.27 7.97
CA ALA A 12 14.03 -10.67 8.75
C ALA A 12 15.31 -10.01 8.21
N PRO A 13 16.29 -9.64 9.05
CA PRO A 13 17.53 -9.01 8.58
C PRO A 13 18.32 -9.83 7.55
N THR A 14 18.15 -11.16 7.57
CA THR A 14 18.81 -12.10 6.66
C THR A 14 18.07 -12.30 5.34
N LEU A 15 16.85 -11.77 5.19
CA LEU A 15 16.09 -11.89 3.95
C LEU A 15 16.76 -11.04 2.85
N ALA A 16 17.38 -11.72 1.88
CA ALA A 16 18.20 -11.11 0.84
C ALA A 16 17.44 -10.83 -0.47
N ASP A 17 16.19 -11.28 -0.60
CA ASP A 17 15.38 -11.00 -1.79
C ASP A 17 15.25 -9.47 -1.97
N PRO A 18 15.71 -8.89 -3.09
CA PRO A 18 15.69 -7.45 -3.29
C PRO A 18 14.28 -6.85 -3.22
N ASN A 19 13.23 -7.62 -3.49
CA ASN A 19 11.84 -7.15 -3.40
C ASN A 19 11.37 -6.98 -1.96
N PHE A 20 11.96 -7.71 -1.00
CA PHE A 20 11.49 -7.78 0.38
C PHE A 20 12.56 -7.50 1.44
N ALA A 21 13.84 -7.34 1.05
CA ALA A 21 14.90 -7.00 1.98
C ALA A 21 14.57 -5.70 2.72
N ARG A 22 14.56 -5.76 4.06
CA ARG A 22 14.24 -4.63 4.96
C ARG A 22 12.85 -4.01 4.74
N THR A 23 11.88 -4.75 4.22
CA THR A 23 10.51 -4.24 4.05
C THR A 23 9.62 -4.44 5.26
N VAL A 24 8.59 -3.60 5.35
CA VAL A 24 7.39 -3.82 6.15
C VAL A 24 6.23 -3.97 5.18
N VAL A 25 5.58 -5.13 5.20
CA VAL A 25 4.46 -5.46 4.30
C VAL A 25 3.17 -5.49 5.10
N LEU A 26 2.16 -4.70 4.71
CA LEU A 26 0.80 -4.84 5.21
C LEU A 26 0.08 -5.95 4.44
N MET A 27 -0.45 -6.95 5.15
CA MET A 27 -1.26 -7.99 4.56
C MET A 27 -2.70 -7.51 4.40
N LEU A 28 -3.17 -7.39 3.16
CA LEU A 28 -4.54 -6.96 2.84
C LEU A 28 -5.50 -8.16 2.82
N ALA A 29 -5.09 -9.27 2.20
CA ALA A 29 -5.87 -10.50 2.12
C ALA A 29 -4.96 -11.74 2.23
N HIS A 30 -5.42 -12.80 2.89
CA HIS A 30 -4.72 -14.07 2.96
C HIS A 30 -5.73 -15.22 3.09
N GLY A 31 -5.64 -16.19 2.19
CA GLY A 31 -6.55 -17.33 2.12
C GLY A 31 -6.00 -18.47 1.27
N GLU A 32 -6.86 -19.43 0.94
CA GLU A 32 -6.47 -20.62 0.15
C GLU A 32 -6.02 -20.28 -1.27
N GLU A 33 -6.54 -19.18 -1.83
CA GLU A 33 -6.20 -18.70 -3.18
C GLU A 33 -4.91 -17.86 -3.21
N GLY A 34 -4.30 -17.59 -2.04
CA GLY A 34 -3.05 -16.87 -1.92
C GLY A 34 -3.12 -15.67 -0.97
N ALA A 35 -2.21 -14.72 -1.20
CA ALA A 35 -2.01 -13.57 -0.34
C ALA A 35 -1.86 -12.28 -1.15
N LEU A 36 -2.44 -11.19 -0.67
CA LEU A 36 -2.25 -9.84 -1.19
C LEU A 36 -1.62 -8.99 -0.09
N GLY A 37 -0.44 -8.45 -0.35
CA GLY A 37 0.26 -7.55 0.56
C GLY A 37 0.80 -6.32 -0.13
N LEU A 38 1.07 -5.28 0.66
CA LEU A 38 1.57 -3.98 0.19
C LEU A 38 2.80 -3.59 1.01
N VAL A 39 3.94 -3.35 0.35
CA VAL A 39 5.14 -2.80 0.98
C VAL A 39 4.89 -1.33 1.36
N LEU A 40 5.11 -0.98 2.62
CA LEU A 40 4.79 0.35 3.17
C LEU A 40 5.99 1.30 3.30
N ASN A 41 7.22 0.79 3.25
CA ASN A 41 8.42 1.54 3.66
C ASN A 41 9.45 1.69 2.53
N ARG A 42 9.00 1.73 1.28
CA ARG A 42 9.83 1.96 0.10
C ARG A 42 9.23 3.08 -0.76
N PRO A 43 9.51 4.36 -0.44
CA PRO A 43 9.15 5.45 -1.33
C PRO A 43 9.87 5.30 -2.67
N SER A 44 9.22 5.71 -3.75
CA SER A 44 9.84 5.88 -5.05
C SER A 44 10.27 7.34 -5.25
N GLU A 45 10.82 7.65 -6.42
CA GLU A 45 11.15 9.01 -6.84
C GLU A 45 10.02 9.68 -7.63
N ILE A 46 8.84 9.05 -7.70
CA ILE A 46 7.70 9.52 -8.49
C ILE A 46 6.72 10.22 -7.55
N ASP A 47 6.50 11.51 -7.77
CA ASP A 47 5.49 12.28 -7.04
C ASP A 47 4.07 11.84 -7.41
N VAL A 48 3.14 11.90 -6.45
CA VAL A 48 1.75 11.50 -6.65
C VAL A 48 1.09 12.28 -7.79
N GLU A 49 1.39 13.58 -7.90
CA GLU A 49 0.87 14.48 -8.95
C GLU A 49 1.27 14.07 -10.38
N VAL A 50 2.35 13.30 -10.55
CA VAL A 50 2.81 12.86 -11.87
C VAL A 50 1.89 11.78 -12.45
N VAL A 51 1.26 10.98 -11.58
CA VAL A 51 0.50 9.78 -11.97
C VAL A 51 -1.00 9.92 -11.70
N LEU A 52 -1.37 10.64 -10.65
CA LEU A 52 -2.76 10.82 -10.20
C LEU A 52 -3.17 12.29 -10.34
N THR A 53 -4.48 12.54 -10.39
CA THR A 53 -5.04 13.90 -10.47
C THR A 53 -4.69 14.75 -9.24
N ASP A 54 -4.78 16.08 -9.40
CA ASP A 54 -4.50 17.06 -8.33
C ASP A 54 -5.23 16.75 -7.01
N GLU A 55 -6.44 16.19 -7.09
CA GLU A 55 -7.26 15.78 -5.94
C GLU A 55 -6.56 14.73 -5.04
N TRP A 56 -5.78 13.82 -5.63
CA TRP A 56 -5.03 12.82 -4.88
C TRP A 56 -3.81 13.42 -4.18
N HIS A 57 -3.19 14.42 -4.79
CA HIS A 57 -2.05 15.11 -4.21
C HIS A 57 -2.45 15.87 -2.93
N GLU A 58 -3.65 16.47 -2.89
CA GLU A 58 -4.16 17.18 -1.70
C GLU A 58 -4.39 16.26 -0.49
N VAL A 59 -4.72 14.99 -0.71
CA VAL A 59 -5.00 14.01 0.35
C VAL A 59 -3.84 13.06 0.63
N ALA A 60 -2.75 13.14 -0.13
CA ALA A 60 -1.59 12.29 0.03
C ALA A 60 -0.88 12.58 1.36
N ALA A 61 -0.57 11.52 2.12
CA ALA A 61 0.25 11.65 3.31
C ALA A 61 1.69 12.01 2.93
N ALA A 62 2.38 12.77 3.78
CA ALA A 62 3.78 13.10 3.55
C ALA A 62 4.71 11.87 3.71
N PRO A 63 5.71 11.67 2.84
CA PRO A 63 5.96 12.44 1.61
C PRO A 63 4.94 12.07 0.52
N PRO A 64 4.46 13.04 -0.30
CA PRO A 64 3.45 12.80 -1.33
C PRO A 64 4.05 12.15 -2.59
N THR A 65 4.83 11.09 -2.40
CA THR A 65 5.45 10.26 -3.43
C THR A 65 4.73 8.92 -3.50
N LEU A 66 4.74 8.28 -4.66
CA LEU A 66 4.34 6.88 -4.76
C LEU A 66 5.30 5.98 -3.97
N PHE A 67 4.78 4.86 -3.52
CA PHE A 67 5.56 3.82 -2.85
C PHE A 67 5.61 2.60 -3.75
N PHE A 68 6.77 1.93 -3.78
CA PHE A 68 6.88 0.64 -4.43
C PHE A 68 6.11 -0.40 -3.59
N GLY A 69 4.90 -0.75 -4.03
CA GLY A 69 4.00 -1.64 -3.31
C GLY A 69 4.38 -3.12 -3.35
N GLY A 70 5.22 -3.52 -4.31
CA GLY A 70 5.66 -4.90 -4.50
C GLY A 70 5.99 -5.19 -5.97
N PRO A 71 6.52 -6.38 -6.29
CA PRO A 71 7.00 -6.72 -7.64
C PRO A 71 5.89 -7.08 -8.64
N VAL A 72 4.62 -7.04 -8.23
CA VAL A 72 3.47 -7.48 -9.03
C VAL A 72 2.59 -6.28 -9.35
N ALA A 73 2.05 -6.24 -10.58
CA ALA A 73 1.16 -5.18 -11.06
C ALA A 73 1.75 -3.77 -10.90
N THR A 74 3.02 -3.59 -11.32
CA THR A 74 3.78 -2.33 -11.17
C THR A 74 3.18 -1.14 -11.92
N GLU A 75 2.29 -1.39 -12.88
CA GLU A 75 1.55 -0.38 -13.65
C GLU A 75 0.20 -0.02 -13.02
N SER A 76 -0.05 -0.43 -11.77
CA SER A 76 -1.32 -0.21 -11.05
C SER A 76 -1.07 0.40 -9.68
N VAL A 77 -2.02 1.22 -9.22
CA VAL A 77 -1.92 1.91 -7.93
C VAL A 77 -2.96 1.36 -6.95
N ILE A 78 -2.55 1.17 -5.70
CA ILE A 78 -3.44 0.88 -4.57
C ILE A 78 -3.42 2.10 -3.64
N GLY A 79 -4.59 2.71 -3.44
CA GLY A 79 -4.78 3.75 -2.43
C GLY A 79 -4.98 3.14 -1.04
N LEU A 80 -4.08 3.44 -0.10
CA LEU A 80 -4.22 3.07 1.31
C LEU A 80 -4.49 4.34 2.12
N ALA A 81 -5.69 4.46 2.68
CA ALA A 81 -6.10 5.61 3.46
C ALA A 81 -6.55 5.21 4.86
N ARG A 82 -6.34 6.11 5.83
CA ARG A 82 -7.00 6.03 7.13
C ARG A 82 -8.24 6.92 7.10
N VAL A 83 -9.40 6.33 7.35
CA VAL A 83 -10.65 7.11 7.49
C VAL A 83 -10.71 7.73 8.88
N HIS A 84 -10.88 9.05 8.95
CA HIS A 84 -11.05 9.81 10.18
C HIS A 84 -12.53 10.20 10.35
N GLY A 85 -13.17 9.74 11.41
CA GLY A 85 -14.59 10.04 11.69
C GLY A 85 -15.54 9.12 10.92
N LEU A 86 -16.01 8.06 11.58
CA LEU A 86 -17.11 7.24 11.05
C LEU A 86 -18.44 7.94 11.38
N GLY A 87 -18.88 8.86 10.50
CA GLY A 87 -20.30 9.09 10.30
C GLY A 87 -20.85 8.04 9.32
N ASP A 88 -22.17 7.80 9.30
CA ASP A 88 -22.87 6.70 8.61
C ASP A 88 -22.71 6.59 7.06
N GLY A 89 -21.74 7.27 6.45
CA GLY A 89 -21.43 7.21 5.02
C GLY A 89 -20.18 6.37 4.75
N ILE A 90 -20.37 5.22 4.10
CA ILE A 90 -19.31 4.26 3.76
C ILE A 90 -18.48 4.69 2.54
N GLY A 91 -17.16 4.89 2.76
CA GLY A 91 -16.13 4.57 1.77
C GLY A 91 -15.47 5.74 1.01
N PHE A 92 -14.40 5.38 0.30
CA PHE A 92 -13.69 6.24 -0.66
C PHE A 92 -14.34 6.07 -2.04
N SER A 93 -14.80 7.15 -2.66
CA SER A 93 -15.25 7.14 -4.06
C SER A 93 -14.12 7.71 -4.92
N ALA A 94 -13.34 6.81 -5.52
CA ALA A 94 -12.41 7.20 -6.57
C ALA A 94 -13.20 7.24 -7.89
N SER A 95 -13.31 8.42 -8.49
CA SER A 95 -13.85 8.57 -9.84
C SER A 95 -12.68 8.39 -10.81
N THR A 96 -12.77 7.41 -11.71
CA THR A 96 -11.85 7.26 -12.85
C THR A 96 -12.08 8.36 -13.88
#